data_AF-A0A7X5N282-F1
#
_entry.id   AF-A0A7X5N282-F1
#
_cell.length_a   1.000
_cell.length_b   1.000
_cell.length_c   1.000
_cell.angle_alpha   90.00
_cell.angle_beta   90.00
_cell.angle_gamma   90.00
#
_symmetry.space_group_name_H-M   'P 1'
#
loop_
_entity.id
_entity.type
_entity.pdbx_description
1 polymer ?
#
loop_
_entity_poly.entity_id
_entity_poly.type
_entity_poly.pdbx_seq_one_letter_code
_entity_poly.pdbx_strand_id
1 'polypeptide(L)'
;AGSGPLQRYQAIRAAADASGARFRYEATVGAGLPVITTLRDLVDTGDAVTSIEGIFSGTLAWLFNKYDGSVPFAELVTQARGMGYTEPDPRDDLSGVDVARKLVILAREAGREISLEDVQVESLVPEALRQASVDDFMARL
;
A
#
# COMPACT_ATOMS: atom_id res chain seq x y z
N ALA A 1 -2.09 11.02 -4.87
CA ALA A 1 -1.27 12.26 -4.88
C ALA A 1 0.16 11.94 -4.43
N GLY A 2 0.36 11.46 -3.19
CA GLY A 2 1.69 11.09 -2.69
C GLY A 2 2.42 10.01 -3.49
N SER A 3 1.71 8.96 -3.93
CA SER A 3 2.22 7.89 -4.82
C SER A 3 1.86 8.07 -6.29
N GLY A 4 1.34 9.24 -6.68
CA GLY A 4 1.00 9.53 -8.08
C GLY A 4 2.25 9.72 -8.95
N PRO A 5 2.05 10.11 -10.22
CA PRO A 5 3.16 10.44 -11.13
C PRO A 5 4.16 11.39 -10.48
N LEU A 6 5.46 11.08 -10.59
CA LEU A 6 6.52 11.78 -9.87
C LEU A 6 6.52 13.28 -10.15
N GLN A 7 6.35 13.71 -11.42
CA GLN A 7 6.31 15.13 -11.75
C GLN A 7 5.14 15.86 -11.06
N ARG A 8 3.97 15.19 -10.93
CA ARG A 8 2.82 15.78 -10.23
C ARG A 8 3.09 15.89 -8.73
N TYR A 9 3.72 14.89 -8.13
CA TYR A 9 4.13 14.94 -6.73
C TYR A 9 5.10 16.10 -6.47
N GLN A 10 6.17 16.22 -7.27
CA GLN A 10 7.14 17.31 -7.18
C GLN A 10 6.49 18.68 -7.38
N ALA A 11 5.58 18.83 -8.34
CA ALA A 11 4.84 20.08 -8.54
C ALA A 11 3.98 20.47 -7.33
N ILE A 12 3.34 19.51 -6.67
CA ILE A 12 2.58 19.76 -5.42
C ILE A 12 3.51 20.21 -4.30
N ARG A 13 4.68 19.56 -4.13
CA ARG A 13 5.67 19.93 -3.11
C ARG A 13 6.21 21.34 -3.36
N ALA A 14 6.62 21.65 -4.59
CA ALA A 14 7.13 22.97 -4.97
C ALA A 14 6.08 24.08 -4.75
N ALA A 15 4.80 23.82 -5.08
CA ALA A 15 3.72 24.78 -4.85
C ALA A 15 3.46 25.00 -3.34
N ALA A 16 3.55 23.95 -2.53
CA ALA A 16 3.43 24.04 -1.07
C ALA A 16 4.57 24.90 -0.49
N ASP A 17 5.81 24.64 -0.91
CA ASP A 17 6.99 25.37 -0.45
C ASP A 17 6.94 26.85 -0.85
N ALA A 18 6.54 27.16 -2.09
CA ALA A 18 6.44 28.54 -2.59
C ALA A 18 5.33 29.37 -1.92
N SER A 19 4.27 28.72 -1.43
CA SER A 19 3.13 29.39 -0.81
C SER A 19 3.15 29.37 0.73
N GLY A 20 4.01 28.56 1.34
CA GLY A 20 3.97 28.25 2.77
C GLY A 20 2.80 27.34 3.17
N ALA A 21 2.06 26.80 2.20
CA ALA A 21 1.00 25.82 2.46
C ALA A 21 1.58 24.48 2.91
N ARG A 22 0.78 23.67 3.62
CA ARG A 22 1.18 22.33 4.07
C ARG A 22 0.46 21.26 3.26
N PHE A 23 1.22 20.38 2.61
CA PHE A 23 0.67 19.18 1.98
C PHE A 23 0.64 18.04 2.99
N ARG A 24 -0.54 17.76 3.56
CA ARG A 24 -0.76 16.68 4.55
C ARG A 24 -1.58 15.55 3.97
N TYR A 25 -1.14 14.33 4.23
CA TYR A 25 -1.75 13.12 3.68
C TYR A 25 -1.47 11.90 4.57
N GLU A 26 -1.42 12.12 5.89
CA GLU A 26 -1.16 11.10 6.93
C GLU A 26 -1.99 9.83 6.72
N ALA A 27 -3.30 9.99 6.45
CA ALA A 27 -4.23 8.88 6.28
C ALA A 27 -3.92 7.93 5.11
N THR A 28 -2.98 8.27 4.24
CA THR A 28 -2.58 7.41 3.12
C THR A 28 -1.75 6.19 3.54
N VAL A 29 -1.05 6.26 4.68
CA VAL A 29 -0.23 5.15 5.19
C VAL A 29 -0.51 4.97 6.68
N GLY A 30 -0.98 3.79 7.08
CA GLY A 30 -1.30 3.51 8.48
C GLY A 30 -2.62 4.12 8.99
N ALA A 31 -3.45 4.67 8.11
CA ALA A 31 -4.75 5.26 8.43
C ALA A 31 -4.67 6.33 9.53
N GLY A 32 -5.03 6.01 10.77
CA GLY A 32 -4.96 6.95 11.90
C GLY A 32 -3.60 6.99 12.60
N LEU A 33 -2.66 6.11 12.24
CA LEU A 33 -1.34 6.03 12.86
C LEU A 33 -0.46 7.19 12.35
N PRO A 34 0.42 7.76 13.20
CA PRO A 34 1.26 8.90 12.83
C PRO A 34 2.51 8.48 12.03
N VAL A 35 2.35 7.68 10.97
CA VAL A 35 3.49 7.09 10.23
C VAL A 35 4.30 8.15 9.48
N ILE A 36 3.65 8.98 8.67
CA ILE A 36 4.30 9.99 7.83
C ILE A 36 4.87 11.09 8.70
N THR A 37 4.12 11.59 9.68
CA THR A 37 4.62 12.64 10.59
C THR A 37 5.83 12.15 11.38
N THR A 38 5.82 10.94 11.95
CA THR A 38 6.99 10.39 12.65
C THR A 38 8.20 10.25 11.73
N LEU A 39 8.01 9.75 10.51
CA LEU A 39 9.09 9.66 9.52
C LEU A 39 9.67 11.04 9.19
N ARG A 40 8.81 12.04 9.00
CA ARG A 40 9.25 13.42 8.72
C ARG A 40 9.98 14.05 9.89
N ASP A 41 9.50 13.87 11.11
CA ASP A 41 10.17 14.42 12.30
C ASP A 41 11.61 13.86 12.44
N LEU A 42 11.81 12.57 12.16
CA LEU A 42 13.15 11.96 12.13
C LEU A 42 14.04 12.59 11.05
N VAL A 43 13.56 12.68 9.82
CA VAL A 43 14.32 13.24 8.68
C VAL A 43 14.62 14.73 8.90
N ASP A 44 13.64 15.50 9.37
CA ASP A 44 13.76 16.94 9.57
C ASP A 44 14.67 17.29 10.75
N THR A 45 14.84 16.38 11.71
CA THR A 45 15.81 16.53 12.81
C THR A 45 17.20 15.98 12.50
N GLY A 46 17.42 15.46 11.29
CA GLY A 46 18.73 15.05 10.77
C GLY A 46 19.05 13.57 10.91
N ASP A 47 18.08 12.73 11.27
CA ASP A 47 18.27 11.27 11.27
C ASP A 47 18.32 10.73 9.84
N ALA A 48 19.02 9.60 9.67
CA ALA A 48 19.20 8.94 8.39
C ALA A 48 18.44 7.61 8.35
N VAL A 49 17.32 7.60 7.62
CA VAL A 49 16.51 6.39 7.44
C VAL A 49 17.28 5.34 6.63
N THR A 50 17.59 4.21 7.25
CA THR A 50 18.33 3.10 6.64
C THR A 50 17.41 2.07 5.99
N SER A 51 16.28 1.75 6.63
CA SER A 51 15.25 0.86 6.09
C SER A 51 13.86 1.21 6.64
N ILE A 52 12.83 0.80 5.89
CA ILE A 52 11.42 0.87 6.29
C ILE A 52 10.82 -0.50 5.97
N GLU A 53 10.27 -1.16 6.99
CA GLU A 53 9.62 -2.46 6.87
C GLU A 53 8.29 -2.42 7.61
N GLY A 54 7.27 -3.10 7.09
CA GLY A 54 5.96 -3.11 7.73
C GLY A 54 4.87 -3.80 6.92
N ILE A 55 3.74 -4.00 7.59
CA ILE A 55 2.51 -4.52 6.97
C ILE A 55 1.58 -3.33 6.69
N PHE A 56 1.37 -3.04 5.42
CA PHE A 56 0.65 -1.84 4.98
C PHE A 56 -0.77 -2.11 4.46
N SER A 57 -1.22 -3.36 4.45
CA SER A 57 -2.59 -3.75 4.06
C SER A 57 -3.30 -4.44 5.22
N GLY A 58 -4.48 -3.93 5.58
CA GLY A 58 -5.32 -4.53 6.61
C GLY A 58 -5.86 -5.89 6.18
N THR A 59 -6.27 -6.02 4.91
CA THR A 59 -6.74 -7.27 4.32
C THR A 59 -5.66 -8.35 4.37
N LEU A 60 -4.45 -8.03 3.89
CA LEU A 60 -3.34 -8.98 3.91
C LEU A 60 -2.91 -9.31 5.34
N ALA A 61 -2.86 -8.31 6.24
CA ALA A 61 -2.59 -8.56 7.66
C ALA A 61 -3.58 -9.56 8.25
N TRP A 62 -4.88 -9.41 7.97
CA TRP A 62 -5.89 -10.33 8.45
C TRP A 62 -5.69 -11.74 7.90
N LEU A 63 -5.48 -11.87 6.58
CA LEU A 63 -5.29 -13.16 5.91
C LEU A 63 -4.07 -13.90 6.45
N PHE A 64 -2.91 -13.25 6.50
CA PHE A 64 -1.66 -13.88 6.95
C PHE A 64 -1.63 -14.14 8.47
N ASN A 65 -2.32 -13.34 9.28
CA ASN A 65 -2.48 -13.64 10.71
C ASN A 65 -3.39 -14.85 10.98
N LYS A 66 -4.28 -15.19 10.03
CA LYS A 66 -5.20 -16.33 10.14
C LYS A 66 -4.69 -17.59 9.47
N TYR A 67 -3.79 -17.46 8.51
CA TYR A 67 -3.27 -18.59 7.76
C TYR A 67 -2.26 -19.41 8.57
N ASP A 68 -2.67 -20.59 9.00
CA ASP A 68 -1.83 -21.58 9.69
C ASP A 68 -1.60 -22.85 8.84
N GLY A 69 -2.11 -22.87 7.60
CA GLY A 69 -2.03 -24.00 6.68
C GLY A 69 -3.06 -25.11 6.91
N SER A 70 -3.96 -24.98 7.89
CA SER A 70 -5.01 -25.97 8.16
C SER A 70 -6.14 -25.95 7.12
N VAL A 71 -6.36 -24.79 6.50
CA VAL A 71 -7.36 -24.57 5.44
C VAL A 71 -6.70 -23.96 4.20
N PRO A 72 -7.26 -24.15 3.00
CA PRO A 72 -6.78 -23.47 1.80
C PRO A 72 -6.83 -21.95 1.95
N PHE A 73 -5.82 -21.25 1.42
CA PHE A 73 -5.77 -19.78 1.47
C PHE A 73 -7.01 -19.13 0.81
N ALA A 74 -7.53 -19.73 -0.26
CA ALA A 74 -8.75 -19.31 -0.95
C ALA A 74 -9.98 -19.28 -0.04
N GLU A 75 -10.05 -20.18 0.93
CA GLU A 75 -11.14 -20.21 1.92
C GLU A 75 -11.07 -18.97 2.82
N LEU A 76 -9.87 -18.59 3.27
CA LEU A 76 -9.67 -17.38 4.05
C LEU A 76 -10.00 -16.12 3.25
N VAL A 77 -9.65 -16.07 1.96
CA VAL A 77 -10.05 -14.96 1.07
C VAL A 77 -11.57 -14.85 0.97
N THR A 78 -12.27 -15.98 0.85
CA THR A 78 -13.74 -16.03 0.81
C THR A 78 -14.34 -15.56 2.13
N GLN A 79 -13.79 -15.98 3.27
CA GLN A 79 -14.21 -15.50 4.59
C GLN A 79 -14.00 -14.00 4.76
N ALA A 80 -12.81 -13.49 4.40
CA ALA A 80 -12.49 -12.06 4.46
C ALA A 80 -13.47 -11.23 3.62
N ARG A 81 -13.80 -11.70 2.41
CA ARG A 81 -14.80 -11.06 1.54
C ARG A 81 -16.19 -11.06 2.20
N GLY A 82 -16.61 -12.18 2.77
CA GLY A 82 -17.89 -12.29 3.48
C GLY A 82 -18.01 -11.39 4.71
N MET A 83 -16.87 -11.07 5.36
CA MET A 83 -16.79 -10.12 6.48
C MET A 83 -16.65 -8.66 6.03
N GLY A 84 -16.51 -8.39 4.73
CA GLY A 84 -16.25 -7.05 4.21
C GLY A 84 -14.85 -6.52 4.51
N TYR A 85 -13.87 -7.42 4.69
CA TYR A 85 -12.47 -7.06 4.92
C TYR A 85 -11.64 -6.93 3.64
N THR A 86 -12.18 -7.37 2.49
CA THR A 86 -11.58 -7.14 1.18
C THR A 86 -12.28 -5.99 0.46
N GLU A 87 -11.66 -5.47 -0.58
CA GLU A 87 -12.35 -4.73 -1.63
C GLU A 87 -13.43 -5.60 -2.30
N PRO A 88 -14.41 -5.01 -3.02
CA PRO A 88 -15.43 -5.77 -3.76
C PRO A 88 -14.83 -6.82 -4.70
N ASP A 89 -13.68 -6.50 -5.27
CA ASP A 89 -12.79 -7.40 -5.99
C ASP A 89 -11.53 -7.68 -5.15
N PRO A 90 -11.40 -8.88 -4.55
CA PRO A 90 -10.25 -9.21 -3.70
C PRO A 90 -8.90 -9.16 -4.42
N ARG A 91 -8.88 -9.13 -5.76
CA ARG A 91 -7.64 -8.96 -6.52
C ARG A 91 -6.99 -7.62 -6.25
N ASP A 92 -7.75 -6.58 -5.92
CA ASP A 92 -7.19 -5.26 -5.62
C ASP A 92 -6.28 -5.31 -4.38
N ASP A 93 -6.68 -6.08 -3.36
CA ASP A 93 -5.85 -6.36 -2.17
C ASP A 93 -4.69 -7.31 -2.47
N LEU A 94 -4.99 -8.44 -3.12
CA LEU A 94 -4.04 -9.53 -3.38
C LEU A 94 -2.97 -9.17 -4.44
N SER A 95 -3.22 -8.15 -5.24
CA SER A 95 -2.27 -7.64 -6.23
C SER A 95 -1.01 -7.05 -5.59
N GLY A 96 -1.12 -6.55 -4.35
CA GLY A 96 -0.05 -5.80 -3.68
C GLY A 96 0.14 -4.36 -4.17
N VAL A 97 -0.67 -3.87 -5.12
CA VAL A 97 -0.52 -2.52 -5.69
C VAL A 97 -0.77 -1.43 -4.65
N ASP A 98 -1.73 -1.62 -3.75
CA ASP A 98 -1.99 -0.67 -2.65
C ASP A 98 -0.80 -0.60 -1.67
N VAL A 99 -0.19 -1.75 -1.35
CA VAL A 99 1.03 -1.82 -0.54
C VAL A 99 2.18 -1.08 -1.22
N ALA A 100 2.37 -1.31 -2.52
CA ALA A 100 3.41 -0.65 -3.30
C ALA A 100 3.22 0.89 -3.33
N ARG A 101 1.97 1.37 -3.46
CA ARG A 101 1.66 2.81 -3.37
C ARG A 101 2.08 3.39 -2.01
N LYS A 102 1.83 2.67 -0.92
CA LYS A 102 2.22 3.10 0.44
C LYS A 102 3.75 3.12 0.61
N LEU A 103 4.46 2.15 0.05
CA LEU A 103 5.93 2.14 0.02
C LEU A 103 6.51 3.33 -0.76
N VAL A 104 5.94 3.67 -1.93
CA VAL A 104 6.36 4.86 -2.70
C VAL A 104 6.21 6.14 -1.87
N ILE A 105 5.12 6.27 -1.12
CA ILE A 105 4.91 7.43 -0.23
C ILE A 105 6.00 7.49 0.83
N LEU A 106 6.26 6.39 1.54
CA LEU A 106 7.26 6.36 2.61
C LEU A 106 8.67 6.62 2.08
N ALA A 107 9.03 6.03 0.94
CA ALA A 107 10.32 6.26 0.30
C ALA A 107 10.51 7.73 -0.10
N ARG A 108 9.46 8.38 -0.65
CA ARG A 108 9.49 9.80 -1.00
C ARG A 108 9.63 10.69 0.23
N GLU A 109 8.91 10.40 1.31
CA GLU A 109 9.04 11.15 2.57
C GLU A 109 10.42 10.97 3.21
N ALA A 110 11.07 9.81 2.99
CA ALA A 110 12.48 9.54 3.34
C ALA A 110 13.50 10.12 2.35
N GLY A 111 13.08 10.95 1.39
CA GLY A 111 13.97 11.66 0.46
C GLY A 111 14.40 10.86 -0.78
N ARG A 112 13.69 9.79 -1.14
CA ARG A 112 13.94 9.01 -2.37
C ARG A 112 12.99 9.40 -3.49
N GLU A 113 13.54 9.63 -4.69
CA GLU A 113 12.76 9.90 -5.89
C GLU A 113 12.41 8.61 -6.63
N ILE A 114 11.39 7.89 -6.13
CA ILE A 114 10.93 6.64 -6.77
C ILE A 114 9.50 6.77 -7.28
N SER A 115 9.14 5.91 -8.21
CA SER A 115 7.80 5.71 -8.75
C SER A 115 7.33 4.27 -8.53
N LEU A 116 6.09 3.97 -8.88
CA LEU A 116 5.48 2.66 -8.58
C LEU A 116 6.17 1.53 -9.36
N GLU A 117 6.61 1.83 -10.57
CA GLU A 117 7.39 0.96 -11.45
C GLU A 117 8.76 0.55 -10.89
N ASP A 118 9.30 1.31 -9.93
CA ASP A 118 10.56 0.98 -9.27
C ASP A 118 10.35 -0.03 -8.12
N VAL A 119 9.10 -0.28 -7.72
CA VAL A 119 8.76 -1.19 -6.63
C VAL A 119 8.55 -2.60 -7.19
N GLN A 120 9.35 -3.54 -6.71
CA GLN A 120 9.13 -4.96 -7.00
C GLN A 120 7.94 -5.46 -6.18
N VAL A 121 6.93 -6.00 -6.86
CA VAL A 121 5.70 -6.50 -6.24
C VAL A 121 5.53 -7.96 -6.59
N GLU A 122 5.43 -8.79 -5.55
CA GLU A 122 4.99 -10.18 -5.68
C GLU A 122 3.47 -10.25 -5.46
N SER A 123 2.74 -10.52 -6.52
CA SER A 123 1.29 -10.63 -6.47
C SER A 123 0.85 -12.02 -6.00
N LEU A 124 -0.14 -12.06 -5.11
CA LEU A 124 -0.82 -13.29 -4.70
C LEU A 124 -1.91 -13.73 -5.68
N VAL A 125 -2.22 -12.91 -6.70
CA VAL A 125 -3.22 -13.23 -7.72
C VAL A 125 -2.59 -14.17 -8.76
N PRO A 126 -3.09 -15.40 -8.92
CA PRO A 126 -2.60 -16.32 -9.94
C PRO A 126 -2.73 -15.70 -11.34
N GLU A 127 -1.68 -15.81 -12.16
CA GLU A 127 -1.63 -15.21 -13.51
C GLU A 127 -2.88 -15.55 -14.34
N ALA A 128 -3.30 -16.83 -14.29
CA ALA A 128 -4.44 -17.34 -15.04
C ALA A 128 -5.80 -16.72 -14.63
N LEU A 129 -5.87 -16.03 -13.49
CA LEU A 129 -7.10 -15.44 -12.96
C LEU A 129 -7.09 -13.90 -12.96
N ARG A 130 -5.99 -13.25 -13.37
CA ARG A 130 -5.88 -11.78 -13.36
C ARG A 130 -6.94 -11.10 -14.23
N GLN A 131 -7.27 -11.70 -15.38
CA GLN A 131 -8.25 -11.16 -16.33
C GLN A 131 -9.64 -11.82 -16.22
N ALA A 132 -9.87 -12.66 -15.20
CA ALA A 132 -11.17 -13.30 -14.99
C ALA A 132 -12.24 -12.27 -14.56
N SER A 133 -13.52 -12.64 -14.60
CA SER A 133 -14.53 -11.88 -13.85
C SER A 133 -14.31 -12.06 -12.34
N VAL A 134 -14.90 -11.21 -11.50
CA VAL A 134 -14.80 -11.37 -10.04
C VAL A 134 -15.39 -12.71 -9.60
N ASP A 135 -16.51 -13.10 -10.19
CA ASP A 135 -17.17 -14.37 -9.88
C ASP A 135 -16.33 -15.58 -10.32
N ASP A 136 -15.75 -15.52 -11.53
CA ASP A 136 -14.83 -16.57 -12.00
C ASP A 136 -13.54 -16.63 -11.18
N PHE A 137 -13.03 -15.49 -10.74
CA PHE A 137 -11.89 -15.41 -9.84
C PHE A 137 -12.21 -16.14 -8.53
N MET A 138 -13.33 -15.80 -7.88
CA MET A 138 -13.73 -16.42 -6.61
C MET A 138 -14.08 -17.90 -6.74
N ALA A 139 -14.59 -18.34 -7.90
CA ALA A 139 -14.92 -19.74 -8.14
C ALA A 139 -13.70 -20.63 -8.44
N ARG A 140 -12.58 -20.05 -8.87
CA ARG A 140 -11.38 -20.77 -9.35
C ARG A 140 -10.13 -20.52 -8.51
N LEU A 141 -10.22 -19.68 -7.49
CA LEU A 141 -9.16 -19.40 -6.53
C LEU A 141 -8.90 -20.61 -5.64
#